data_AF-A0A1I0AZX2-F1
#
_entry.id   AF-A0A1I0AZX2-F1
#
_cell.length_a   1.000
_cell.length_b   1.000
_cell.length_c   1.000
_cell.angle_alpha   90.00
_cell.angle_beta   90.00
_cell.angle_gamma   90.00
#
_symmetry.space_group_name_H-M   'P 1'
#
loop_
_entity.id
_entity.type
_entity.pdbx_description
1 polymer ?
#
loop_
_entity_poly.entity_id
_entity_poly.type
_entity_poly.pdbx_seq_one_letter_code
_entity_poly.pdbx_strand_id
1 'polypeptide(L)' 'MNCHIGVDATPGLVHSLVGTAANVANVNQVDKLLHGAETYVSGHPGYTGAAITISGTLHQRDR' A
#
# COMPACT_ATOMS: atom_id res chain seq x y z
N MET A 1 -14.49 -8.98 7.37
CA MET A 1 -13.92 -7.66 7.73
C MET A 1 -12.48 -7.66 7.25
N ASN A 2 -11.98 -6.56 6.74
CA ASN A 2 -10.62 -6.42 6.23
C ASN A 2 -9.82 -5.45 7.10
N CYS A 3 -8.52 -5.67 7.16
CA CYS A 3 -7.57 -4.82 7.87
C CYS A 3 -6.40 -4.52 6.92
N HIS A 4 -6.12 -3.24 6.74
CA HIS A 4 -5.05 -2.73 5.90
C HIS A 4 -4.05 -2.00 6.79
N ILE A 5 -2.77 -2.38 6.70
CA ILE A 5 -1.70 -1.85 7.55
C ILE A 5 -0.64 -1.23 6.65
N GLY A 6 -0.34 0.05 6.89
CA GLY A 6 0.78 0.77 6.27
C GLY A 6 2.01 0.66 7.17
N VAL A 7 3.14 0.23 6.59
CA VAL A 7 4.41 0.04 7.29
C VAL A 7 5.53 0.65 6.48
N ASP A 8 6.37 1.46 7.12
CA ASP A 8 7.56 2.01 6.48
C ASP A 8 8.56 0.89 6.17
N ALA A 9 9.12 0.86 4.96
CA ALA A 9 10.10 -0.19 4.59
C ALA A 9 11.35 -0.16 5.47
N THR A 10 11.73 1.03 5.97
CA THR A 10 12.78 1.22 6.97
C THR A 10 12.41 2.48 7.75
N PRO A 11 12.23 2.42 9.08
CA PRO A 11 12.67 1.37 9.99
C PRO A 11 11.69 0.20 10.26
N GLY A 12 10.57 0.08 9.54
CA GLY A 12 9.58 -0.99 9.80
C GLY A 12 8.42 -0.56 10.70
N LEU A 13 8.19 0.75 10.86
CA LEU A 13 7.17 1.26 11.76
C LEU A 13 5.79 1.21 11.10
N VAL A 14 4.81 0.73 11.87
CA VAL A 14 3.40 0.86 11.47
C VAL A 14 3.03 2.33 11.62
N HIS A 15 2.60 2.93 10.52
CA HIS A 15 2.20 4.33 10.49
C HIS A 15 0.72 4.51 10.13
N SER A 16 0.04 3.46 9.67
CA SER A 16 -1.39 3.52 9.30
C SER A 16 -2.10 2.18 9.51
N LEU A 17 -3.37 2.26 9.91
CA LEU A 17 -4.27 1.13 10.11
C LEU A 17 -5.66 1.53 9.62
N VAL A 18 -6.21 0.77 8.68
CA VAL A 18 -7.57 0.98 8.16
C VAL A 18 -8.37 -0.32 8.24
N GLY A 19 -9.46 -0.30 8.98
CA GLY A 19 -10.45 -1.38 9.01
C GLY A 19 -11.61 -1.09 8.07
N THR A 20 -12.01 -2.07 7.27
CA THR A 20 -13.18 -1.93 6.37
C THR A 20 -14.08 -3.16 6.42
N ALA A 21 -15.31 -3.02 5.92
CA ALA A 21 -16.14 -4.17 5.59
C ALA A 21 -15.45 -5.04 4.52
N ALA A 22 -15.79 -6.34 4.49
CA ALA A 22 -15.15 -7.32 3.61
C ALA A 22 -15.39 -7.03 2.11
N ASN A 23 -16.47 -6.33 1.79
CA ASN A 23 -16.86 -5.99 0.42
C ASN A 23 -16.12 -4.77 -0.15
N VAL A 24 -15.35 -4.05 0.67
CA VAL A 24 -14.59 -2.88 0.22
C VAL A 24 -13.34 -3.35 -0.49
N ALA A 25 -13.18 -2.96 -1.76
CA ALA A 25 -12.02 -3.31 -2.57
C ALA A 25 -10.72 -2.69 -2.01
N ASN A 26 -9.65 -3.50 -1.99
CA ASN A 26 -8.36 -3.12 -1.42
C ASN A 26 -7.73 -1.92 -2.13
N VAL A 27 -7.85 -1.84 -3.46
CA VAL A 27 -7.31 -0.73 -4.29
C VAL A 27 -7.77 0.66 -3.82
N ASN A 28 -8.94 0.75 -3.18
CA ASN A 28 -9.50 2.01 -2.68
C ASN A 28 -8.90 2.47 -1.34
N GLN A 29 -8.01 1.68 -0.73
CA GLN A 29 -7.41 2.03 0.56
C GLN A 29 -5.95 2.48 0.42
N VAL A 30 -5.35 2.43 -0.77
CA VAL A 30 -3.90 2.65 -0.94
C VAL A 30 -3.47 4.06 -0.55
N ASP A 31 -4.28 5.08 -0.84
CA ASP A 31 -3.99 6.48 -0.47
C ASP A 31 -3.88 6.68 1.05
N LYS A 32 -4.54 5.83 1.84
CA LYS A 32 -4.53 5.87 3.30
C LYS A 32 -3.35 5.12 3.92
N LEU A 33 -2.60 4.39 3.12
CA LEU A 33 -1.51 3.51 3.59
C LEU A 33 -0.12 4.05 3.24
N LEU A 34 -0.02 5.13 2.46
CA LEU A 34 1.24 5.65 1.95
C LEU A 34 1.39 7.13 2.33
N HIS A 35 2.63 7.63 2.41
CA HIS A 35 2.89 9.03 2.72
C HIS A 35 2.95 9.94 1.49
N GLY A 36 2.91 9.37 0.27
CA GLY A 36 3.04 10.10 -0.99
C GLY A 36 4.48 10.46 -1.38
N ALA A 37 5.45 10.19 -0.50
CA ALA A 37 6.89 10.36 -0.75
C ALA A 37 7.61 9.03 -1.04
N GLU A 38 6.87 7.92 -1.15
CA GLU A 38 7.44 6.60 -1.32
C GLU A 38 8.20 6.49 -2.63
N THR A 39 9.37 5.83 -2.61
CA THR A 39 10.17 5.52 -3.81
C THR A 39 9.98 4.08 -4.28
N TYR A 40 9.40 3.24 -3.42
CA TYR A 40 9.08 1.84 -3.66
C TYR A 40 7.92 1.43 -2.75
N VAL A 41 7.00 0.61 -3.26
CA VAL A 41 5.88 0.07 -2.49
C VAL A 41 5.78 -1.44 -2.75
N SER A 42 5.59 -2.21 -1.68
CA SER A 42 5.34 -3.65 -1.73
C SER A 42 4.00 -3.93 -1.05
N GLY A 43 3.20 -4.83 -1.62
CA GLY A 43 1.88 -5.10 -1.06
C GLY A 43 1.24 -6.38 -1.57
N HIS A 44 0.03 -6.64 -1.07
CA HIS A 44 -0.79 -7.79 -1.45
C HIS A 44 -1.29 -7.70 -2.91
N PRO A 45 -1.43 -8.81 -3.66
CA PRO A 45 -1.92 -8.79 -5.05
C PRO A 45 -3.28 -8.11 -5.25
N GLY A 46 -4.12 -8.08 -4.22
CA GLY A 46 -5.40 -7.35 -4.22
C GLY A 46 -5.29 -5.83 -4.42
N TYR A 47 -4.09 -5.25 -4.35
CA TYR A 47 -3.83 -3.85 -4.71
C TYR A 47 -3.38 -3.67 -6.17
N THR A 48 -3.27 -4.75 -6.95
CA THR A 48 -2.93 -4.67 -8.37
C THR A 48 -3.94 -3.79 -9.10
N GLY A 49 -3.45 -2.84 -9.90
CA GLY A 49 -4.28 -1.87 -10.62
C GLY A 49 -4.61 -0.61 -9.82
N ALA A 50 -4.16 -0.49 -8.56
CA ALA A 50 -4.16 0.80 -7.88
C ALA A 50 -3.21 1.77 -8.60
N ALA A 51 -3.68 2.99 -8.85
CA ALA A 51 -2.85 4.06 -9.37
C ALA A 51 -1.99 4.62 -8.22
N ILE A 52 -0.76 4.14 -8.11
CA ILE A 52 0.19 4.57 -7.07
C ILE A 52 1.19 5.53 -7.71
N THR A 53 1.26 6.75 -7.19
CA THR A 53 2.32 7.68 -7.51
C THR A 53 3.47 7.48 -6.52
N ILE A 54 4.62 7.07 -7.03
CA ILE A 54 5.87 6.99 -6.26
C ILE A 54 6.86 8.02 -6.80
N SER A 55 7.63 8.64 -5.90
CA SER A 55 8.74 9.51 -6.25
C SER A 55 9.96 8.64 -6.58
N GLY A 56 9.91 7.88 -7.68
CA GLY A 56 10.99 6.98 -8.08
C GLY A 56 10.61 6.00 -9.19
N THR A 57 11.60 5.34 -9.80
CA THR A 57 11.37 4.37 -10.88
C THR A 57 10.82 3.06 -10.29
N LEU A 58 9.65 2.62 -10.75
CA LEU A 58 9.01 1.37 -10.35
C LEU A 58 9.95 0.17 -10.58
N HIS A 59 10.54 -0.38 -9.52
CA HIS A 59 11.19 -1.69 -9.57
C HIS A 59 10.16 -2.76 -9.24
N GLN A 60 9.41 -3.17 -10.25
CA GLN A 60 8.53 -4.33 -10.17
C GLN A 60 9.43 -5.57 -10.04
N ARG A 61 9.49 -6.17 -8.85
CA ARG A 61 10.32 -7.35 -8.62
C ARG A 61 9.91 -8.46 -9.59
N ASP A 62 10.90 -8.93 -10.36
CA ASP A 62 10.83 -10.21 -11.07
C ASP A 62 10.61 -11.33 -10.04
N ARG A 63 9.93 -12.38 -10.47
CA ARG A 63 9.31 -13.40 -9.63
C ARG A 63 10.25 -14.12 -8.67
#